data_AF-A0A7V9NAQ9-F1
#
_entry.id   AF-A0A7V9NAQ9-F1
#
_cell.length_a   1.000
_cell.length_b   1.000
_cell.length_c   1.000
_cell.angle_alpha   90.00
_cell.angle_beta   90.00
_cell.angle_gamma   90.00
#
_symmetry.space_group_name_H-M   'P 1'
#
loop_
_entity.id
_entity.type
_entity.pdbx_description
1 polymer ?
#
loop_
_entity_poly.entity_id
_entity_poly.type
_entity_poly.pdbx_seq_one_letter_code
_entity_poly.pdbx_strand_id
1 'polypeptide(L)'
;MVIVDNEEVTDVDILEITQPTAPTQIAEVSILDWPGAHSPLANGESVFLHDMVVKKVNDNYQMLLSYWDAGWIVLNVNDPANPRFILDSDYPNPDPLLGFSPPEGNAHQGEWSHNNKFIIGTDEDFSPRRTRFQITSGSNAGFYGAGEFGWTIPMSTKYASNGGVLRGPTIWGGSGCEEDVNSNGTSDRAEVPPASSLSADPGESKIVVFSRGTCFFSKKVESGQLAGYDDVIIGQSHGGTRNGLTPNGFTCGGQGHSFTITASAICIGHRAMHLLFNDTPGYTGAELADMPAIGTLGERTSADTTFDGWGTIHLLDGRTLQEVDNYSIPEAIDPAFASGFGTMSVHEVAMDKAENLGYLSLVRRRPQGGAVRLRGHPGSRALHPPERKRFLGRRSTPTAG
;
A
#
# COMPACT_ATOMS: atom_id res chain seq x y z
N MET A 1 -22.01 3.60 -15.94
CA MET A 1 -20.97 2.66 -15.49
C MET A 1 -19.85 3.48 -14.91
N VAL A 2 -19.15 2.94 -13.93
CA VAL A 2 -18.04 3.62 -13.28
C VAL A 2 -16.88 2.63 -13.25
N ILE A 3 -15.68 3.09 -13.52
CA ILE A 3 -14.49 2.25 -13.59
C ILE A 3 -13.37 2.91 -12.81
N VAL A 4 -12.50 2.06 -12.24
CA VAL A 4 -11.21 2.48 -11.72
C VAL A 4 -10.24 2.56 -12.89
N ASP A 5 -9.57 3.70 -13.01
CA ASP A 5 -8.38 3.83 -13.86
C ASP A 5 -7.22 4.38 -13.01
N ASN A 6 -6.17 3.58 -12.84
CA ASN A 6 -4.97 4.00 -12.10
C ASN A 6 -3.76 4.18 -13.05
N GLU A 7 -4.00 4.26 -14.36
CA GLU A 7 -2.97 4.57 -15.36
C GLU A 7 -2.77 6.08 -15.52
N GLU A 8 -3.80 6.87 -15.22
CA GLU A 8 -3.80 8.34 -15.28
C GLU A 8 -3.78 8.97 -13.87
N VAL A 9 -3.61 10.30 -13.82
CA VAL A 9 -3.57 11.03 -12.54
C VAL A 9 -4.98 11.16 -11.94
N THR A 10 -5.97 11.30 -12.81
CA THR A 10 -7.40 11.18 -12.53
C THR A 10 -7.81 9.72 -12.59
N ASP A 11 -8.68 9.28 -11.68
CA ASP A 11 -8.88 7.86 -11.42
C ASP A 11 -10.33 7.40 -11.23
N VAL A 12 -11.31 8.31 -11.35
CA VAL A 12 -12.74 7.98 -11.35
C VAL A 12 -13.35 8.34 -12.70
N ASP A 13 -13.55 7.32 -13.53
CA ASP A 13 -14.22 7.47 -14.81
C ASP A 13 -15.71 7.13 -14.73
N ILE A 14 -16.53 8.02 -15.28
CA ILE A 14 -17.98 7.81 -15.36
C ILE A 14 -18.39 7.73 -16.83
N LEU A 15 -18.96 6.59 -17.20
CA LEU A 15 -19.35 6.24 -18.56
C LEU A 15 -20.89 6.16 -18.67
N GLU A 16 -21.44 6.86 -19.66
CA GLU A 16 -22.80 6.64 -20.14
C GLU A 16 -22.83 5.33 -20.94
N ILE A 17 -23.72 4.42 -20.55
CA ILE A 17 -23.81 3.05 -21.10
C ILE A 17 -25.20 2.70 -21.61
N THR A 18 -26.05 3.69 -21.92
CA THR A 18 -27.31 3.46 -22.64
C THR A 18 -27.10 2.64 -23.92
N GLN A 19 -25.92 2.76 -24.56
CA GLN A 19 -25.44 1.85 -25.60
C GLN A 19 -24.18 1.09 -25.13
N PRO A 20 -24.30 -0.12 -24.56
CA PRO A 20 -23.15 -0.83 -23.97
C PRO A 20 -22.02 -1.18 -24.95
N THR A 21 -22.32 -1.27 -26.25
CA THR A 21 -21.32 -1.52 -27.30
C THR A 21 -20.58 -0.25 -27.75
N ALA A 22 -20.99 0.92 -27.26
CA ALA A 22 -20.41 2.22 -27.57
C ALA A 22 -20.50 3.13 -26.32
N PRO A 23 -19.85 2.75 -25.21
CA PRO A 23 -19.84 3.57 -24.00
C PRO A 23 -19.21 4.93 -24.29
N THR A 24 -19.70 5.98 -23.64
CA THR A 24 -19.16 7.34 -23.77
C THR A 24 -18.79 7.87 -22.40
N GLN A 25 -17.57 8.35 -22.23
CA GLN A 25 -17.15 9.01 -20.99
C GLN A 25 -17.85 10.36 -20.86
N ILE A 26 -18.49 10.57 -19.72
CA ILE A 26 -19.30 11.77 -19.42
C ILE A 26 -18.75 12.59 -18.27
N ALA A 27 -17.90 12.01 -17.44
CA ALA A 27 -17.14 12.70 -16.42
C ALA A 27 -15.87 11.91 -16.09
N GLU A 28 -14.87 12.67 -15.63
CA GLU A 28 -13.62 12.18 -15.10
C GLU A 28 -13.27 13.09 -13.93
N VAL A 29 -13.14 12.51 -12.74
CA VAL A 29 -12.85 13.24 -11.50
C VAL A 29 -11.86 12.46 -10.67
N SER A 30 -11.30 13.08 -9.64
CA SER A 30 -10.40 12.39 -8.70
C SER A 30 -10.33 13.10 -7.36
N ILE A 31 -9.54 12.53 -6.46
CA ILE A 31 -9.19 13.20 -5.21
C ILE A 31 -8.59 14.60 -5.42
N LEU A 32 -7.98 14.90 -6.56
CA LEU A 32 -7.47 16.25 -6.88
C LEU A 32 -8.56 17.32 -6.83
N ASP A 33 -9.81 16.94 -7.12
CA ASP A 33 -10.97 17.83 -7.10
C ASP A 33 -11.54 18.05 -5.69
N TRP A 34 -11.06 17.30 -4.69
CA TRP A 34 -11.61 17.28 -3.32
C TRP A 34 -10.54 17.59 -2.27
N PRO A 35 -10.10 18.86 -2.13
CA PRO A 35 -9.06 19.25 -1.17
C PRO A 35 -9.34 18.88 0.29
N GLY A 36 -10.61 18.67 0.65
CA GLY A 36 -11.00 18.20 1.98
C GLY A 36 -10.46 16.82 2.31
N ALA A 37 -10.33 15.95 1.31
CA ALA A 37 -9.87 14.56 1.47
C ALA A 37 -8.35 14.38 1.29
N HIS A 38 -7.58 15.47 1.23
CA HIS A 38 -6.11 15.40 1.08
C HIS A 38 -5.39 15.12 2.39
N SER A 39 -6.07 15.24 3.53
CA SER A 39 -5.45 15.11 4.85
C SER A 39 -6.50 14.97 5.96
N PRO A 40 -6.23 14.18 7.02
CA PRO A 40 -5.04 13.34 7.23
C PRO A 40 -4.99 12.11 6.29
N LEU A 41 -3.77 11.73 5.90
CA LEU A 41 -3.50 10.46 5.22
C LEU A 41 -2.94 9.44 6.21
N ALA A 42 -3.16 8.16 5.92
CA ALA A 42 -2.62 7.04 6.67
C ALA A 42 -1.15 6.74 6.32
N ASN A 43 -0.58 5.69 6.91
CA ASN A 43 0.86 5.38 6.93
C ASN A 43 1.55 5.39 5.55
N GLY A 44 0.90 4.82 4.53
CA GLY A 44 1.50 4.69 3.20
C GLY A 44 1.55 5.98 2.38
N GLU A 45 0.71 6.97 2.70
CA GLU A 45 0.42 8.16 1.86
C GLU A 45 0.22 7.82 0.36
N SER A 46 -0.14 6.57 0.03
CA SER A 46 -0.33 6.11 -1.35
C SER A 46 -1.78 6.28 -1.74
N VAL A 47 -2.10 7.40 -2.39
CA VAL A 47 -3.48 7.75 -2.69
C VAL A 47 -3.85 7.35 -4.11
N PHE A 48 -4.77 6.40 -4.25
CA PHE A 48 -5.37 5.99 -5.53
C PHE A 48 -6.72 5.33 -5.31
N LEU A 49 -7.63 5.45 -6.27
CA LEU A 49 -8.91 4.77 -6.22
C LEU A 49 -8.67 3.25 -6.29
N HIS A 50 -9.12 2.53 -5.26
CA HIS A 50 -9.00 1.08 -5.22
C HIS A 50 -10.31 0.40 -5.65
N ASP A 51 -11.45 0.84 -5.11
CA ASP A 51 -12.77 0.31 -5.46
C ASP A 51 -13.88 1.34 -5.25
N MET A 52 -15.07 1.08 -5.80
CA MET A 52 -16.24 1.90 -5.63
C MET A 52 -17.57 1.12 -5.65
N VAL A 53 -18.55 1.64 -4.91
CA VAL A 53 -19.93 1.16 -4.95
C VAL A 53 -20.88 2.33 -5.16
N VAL A 54 -21.85 2.17 -6.06
CA VAL A 54 -22.96 3.13 -6.23
C VAL A 54 -24.23 2.57 -5.61
N LYS A 55 -24.86 3.33 -4.72
CA LYS A 55 -26.11 2.95 -4.05
C LYS A 55 -27.07 4.11 -3.99
N LYS A 56 -28.37 3.82 -4.08
CA LYS A 56 -29.41 4.79 -3.74
C LYS A 56 -29.53 4.90 -2.22
N VAL A 57 -29.11 6.03 -1.67
CA VAL A 57 -29.19 6.38 -0.25
C VAL A 57 -30.27 7.45 -0.08
N ASN A 58 -31.41 7.06 0.52
CA ASN A 58 -32.63 7.85 0.54
C ASN A 58 -33.09 8.19 -0.91
N ASP A 59 -33.19 9.48 -1.26
CA ASP A 59 -33.59 9.92 -2.60
C ASP A 59 -32.39 10.21 -3.53
N ASN A 60 -31.16 10.04 -3.07
CA ASN A 60 -29.96 10.36 -3.84
C ASN A 60 -29.21 9.10 -4.25
N TYR A 61 -28.68 9.08 -5.48
CA TYR A 61 -27.61 8.17 -5.85
C TYR A 61 -26.30 8.70 -5.28
N GLN A 62 -25.65 7.88 -4.48
CA GLN A 62 -24.35 8.15 -3.89
C GLN A 62 -23.35 7.11 -4.36
N MET A 63 -22.11 7.55 -4.54
CA MET A 63 -20.97 6.72 -4.87
C MET A 63 -19.99 6.76 -3.70
N LEU A 64 -19.68 5.59 -3.16
CA LEU A 64 -18.66 5.38 -2.13
C LEU A 64 -17.39 4.95 -2.85
N LEU A 65 -16.34 5.73 -2.71
CA LEU A 65 -15.02 5.51 -3.27
C LEU A 65 -14.10 5.07 -2.14
N SER A 66 -13.34 4.00 -2.35
CA SER A 66 -12.29 3.56 -1.43
C SER A 66 -10.96 4.06 -2.00
N TYR A 67 -10.42 5.11 -1.40
CA TYR A 67 -9.11 5.65 -1.77
C TYR A 67 -8.06 5.14 -0.80
N TRP A 68 -7.05 4.48 -1.37
CA TRP A 68 -5.94 3.94 -0.61
C TRP A 68 -5.30 5.04 0.26
N ASP A 69 -5.11 4.76 1.55
CA ASP A 69 -4.59 5.66 2.60
C ASP A 69 -5.32 7.01 2.82
N ALA A 70 -6.33 7.37 2.02
CA ALA A 70 -7.21 8.52 2.25
C ALA A 70 -8.58 8.11 2.81
N GLY A 71 -8.84 6.80 2.93
CA GLY A 71 -10.09 6.27 3.46
C GLY A 71 -11.19 6.25 2.42
N TRP A 72 -12.43 6.43 2.88
CA TRP A 72 -13.62 6.41 2.04
C TRP A 72 -14.14 7.82 1.74
N ILE A 73 -14.56 8.04 0.50
CA ILE A 73 -15.09 9.31 -0.01
C ILE A 73 -16.50 9.08 -0.57
N VAL A 74 -17.41 10.00 -0.34
CA VAL A 74 -18.78 9.93 -0.87
C VAL A 74 -19.06 11.07 -1.84
N LEU A 75 -19.49 10.70 -3.05
CA LEU A 75 -20.00 11.64 -4.06
C LEU A 75 -21.52 11.51 -4.22
N ASN A 76 -22.21 12.62 -4.47
CA ASN A 76 -23.54 12.64 -5.07
C ASN A 76 -23.40 12.44 -6.58
N VAL A 77 -24.12 11.46 -7.13
CA VAL A 77 -24.09 11.13 -8.56
C VAL A 77 -25.50 11.07 -9.17
N ASN A 78 -26.42 11.90 -8.65
CA ASN A 78 -27.74 12.10 -9.29
C ASN A 78 -27.61 12.68 -10.70
N ASP A 79 -26.59 13.51 -10.92
CA ASP A 79 -26.12 13.93 -12.24
C ASP A 79 -24.73 13.33 -12.45
N PRO A 80 -24.60 12.15 -13.10
CA PRO A 80 -23.33 11.47 -13.26
C PRO A 80 -22.35 12.22 -14.19
N ALA A 81 -22.81 13.20 -14.96
CA ALA A 81 -21.92 14.09 -15.73
C ALA A 81 -21.31 15.21 -14.88
N ASN A 82 -21.86 15.46 -13.68
CA ASN A 82 -21.39 16.48 -12.75
C ASN A 82 -21.42 15.94 -11.30
N PRO A 83 -20.61 14.90 -10.98
CA PRO A 83 -20.55 14.34 -9.65
C PRO A 83 -20.12 15.40 -8.63
N ARG A 84 -20.67 15.35 -7.42
CA ARG A 84 -20.38 16.35 -6.36
C ARG A 84 -19.88 15.69 -5.10
N PHE A 85 -18.73 16.12 -4.61
CA PHE A 85 -18.23 15.75 -3.30
C PHE A 85 -19.25 16.05 -2.20
N ILE A 86 -19.48 15.08 -1.31
CA ILE A 86 -20.33 15.25 -0.12
C ILE A 86 -19.45 15.33 1.12
N LEU A 87 -18.68 14.26 1.39
CA LEU A 87 -17.79 14.13 2.54
C LEU A 87 -16.82 12.95 2.35
N ASP A 88 -15.86 12.84 3.25
CA ASP A 88 -14.85 11.80 3.37
C ASP A 88 -14.77 11.27 4.83
N SER A 89 -13.93 10.26 5.03
CA SER A 89 -13.65 9.68 6.35
C SER A 89 -12.20 9.92 6.73
N ASP A 90 -11.97 10.06 8.03
CA ASP A 90 -10.64 10.05 8.61
C ASP A 90 -10.43 8.76 9.40
N TYR A 91 -9.27 8.14 9.23
CA TYR A 91 -8.82 7.10 10.14
C TYR A 91 -8.57 7.70 11.53
N PRO A 92 -9.10 7.09 12.61
CA PRO A 92 -8.74 7.53 13.95
C PRO A 92 -7.23 7.39 14.18
N ASN A 93 -6.64 8.41 14.81
CA ASN A 93 -5.23 8.46 15.11
C ASN A 93 -5.01 8.75 16.61
N PRO A 94 -4.41 7.83 17.39
CA PRO A 94 -3.85 6.54 16.96
C PRO A 94 -4.93 5.52 16.54
N ASP A 95 -4.50 4.49 15.79
CA ASP A 95 -5.32 3.33 15.45
C ASP A 95 -5.95 2.73 16.73
N PRO A 96 -7.27 2.54 16.80
CA PRO A 96 -7.92 2.11 18.05
C PRO A 96 -7.59 0.69 18.50
N LEU A 97 -7.25 -0.22 17.58
CA LEU A 97 -6.98 -1.64 17.90
C LEU A 97 -5.51 -1.89 18.22
N LEU A 98 -4.62 -1.28 17.45
CA LEU A 98 -3.20 -1.57 17.43
C LEU A 98 -2.35 -0.42 17.99
N GLY A 99 -2.93 0.77 18.12
CA GLY A 99 -2.29 1.92 18.78
C GLY A 99 -1.23 2.64 17.94
N PHE A 100 -1.14 2.33 16.65
CA PHE A 100 -0.17 2.94 15.76
C PHE A 100 -0.55 4.36 15.35
N SER A 101 0.46 5.21 15.20
CA SER A 101 0.35 6.57 14.69
C SER A 101 1.47 6.82 13.67
N PRO A 102 1.15 7.11 12.39
CA PRO A 102 -0.19 7.12 11.81
C PRO A 102 -0.85 5.72 11.78
N PRO A 103 -2.20 5.65 11.66
CA PRO A 103 -2.91 4.39 11.37
C PRO A 103 -2.45 3.80 10.04
N GLU A 104 -2.65 2.50 9.82
CA GLU A 104 -2.10 1.83 8.63
C GLU A 104 -2.72 2.33 7.33
N GLY A 105 -4.06 2.37 7.25
CA GLY A 105 -4.75 2.84 6.06
C GLY A 105 -5.13 1.71 5.14
N ASN A 106 -4.90 1.88 3.84
CA ASN A 106 -5.16 0.87 2.81
C ASN A 106 -6.65 0.55 2.55
N ALA A 107 -7.53 1.55 2.59
CA ALA A 107 -8.94 1.40 2.23
C ALA A 107 -9.09 0.73 0.85
N HIS A 108 -9.48 -0.53 0.87
CA HIS A 108 -9.59 -1.40 -0.28
C HIS A 108 -10.99 -1.37 -0.87
N GLN A 109 -11.99 -1.60 -0.02
CA GLN A 109 -13.39 -1.64 -0.42
C GLN A 109 -14.30 -1.16 0.72
N GLY A 110 -15.55 -0.82 0.38
CA GLY A 110 -16.57 -0.61 1.39
C GLY A 110 -17.99 -0.68 0.82
N GLU A 111 -18.95 -0.99 1.70
CA GLU A 111 -20.36 -1.05 1.31
C GLU A 111 -21.30 -0.58 2.43
N TRP A 112 -22.34 0.17 2.04
CA TRP A 112 -23.41 0.58 2.95
C TRP A 112 -24.25 -0.61 3.41
N SER A 113 -24.55 -0.65 4.71
CA SER A 113 -25.54 -1.53 5.30
C SER A 113 -26.91 -1.42 4.62
N HIS A 114 -27.74 -2.46 4.71
CA HIS A 114 -29.07 -2.50 4.07
C HIS A 114 -29.87 -1.20 4.23
N ASN A 115 -29.89 -0.65 5.46
CA ASN A 115 -30.64 0.56 5.82
C ASN A 115 -29.83 1.87 5.72
N ASN A 116 -28.63 1.83 5.12
CA ASN A 116 -27.71 2.95 4.95
C ASN A 116 -27.26 3.62 6.26
N LYS A 117 -27.46 2.97 7.41
CA LYS A 117 -27.07 3.52 8.71
C LYS A 117 -25.56 3.44 8.91
N PHE A 118 -24.93 2.43 8.34
CA PHE A 118 -23.51 2.18 8.50
C PHE A 118 -22.86 1.90 7.15
N ILE A 119 -21.56 2.08 7.09
CA ILE A 119 -20.68 1.54 6.05
C ILE A 119 -19.74 0.56 6.74
N ILE A 120 -19.50 -0.59 6.11
CA ILE A 120 -18.34 -1.42 6.45
C ILE A 120 -17.25 -1.09 5.44
N GLY A 121 -16.09 -0.65 5.92
CA GLY A 121 -14.88 -0.43 5.15
C GLY A 121 -13.84 -1.50 5.48
N THR A 122 -13.01 -1.87 4.51
CA THR A 122 -11.95 -2.88 4.68
C THR A 122 -10.59 -2.30 4.31
N ASP A 123 -9.59 -2.57 5.15
CA ASP A 123 -8.20 -2.28 4.85
C ASP A 123 -7.53 -3.52 4.27
N GLU A 124 -6.98 -3.42 3.05
CA GLU A 124 -6.18 -4.50 2.49
C GLU A 124 -4.69 -4.27 2.74
N ASP A 125 -4.10 -5.10 3.60
CA ASP A 125 -2.67 -5.07 3.88
C ASP A 125 -1.99 -6.41 3.57
N PHE A 126 -1.01 -6.36 2.67
CA PHE A 126 -0.19 -7.50 2.27
C PHE A 126 1.17 -7.57 2.96
N SER A 127 1.48 -6.62 3.84
CA SER A 127 2.72 -6.51 4.58
C SER A 127 2.40 -6.31 6.06
N PRO A 128 2.46 -7.37 6.89
CA PRO A 128 2.01 -7.30 8.28
C PRO A 128 2.97 -6.55 9.21
N ARG A 129 3.86 -5.80 8.59
CA ARG A 129 4.95 -5.08 9.17
C ARG A 129 5.11 -3.77 8.42
N ARG A 130 4.86 -2.66 9.09
CA ARG A 130 5.36 -1.35 8.67
C ARG A 130 6.87 -1.26 8.75
N THR A 131 7.43 -0.51 7.80
CA THR A 131 8.86 -0.22 7.77
C THR A 131 9.11 1.18 8.29
N ARG A 132 10.02 1.29 9.27
CA ARG A 132 10.48 2.57 9.81
C ARG A 132 11.81 2.92 9.19
N PHE A 133 11.78 3.84 8.22
CA PHE A 133 12.98 4.31 7.53
C PHE A 133 13.46 5.65 8.09
N GLN A 134 14.78 5.78 8.22
CA GLN A 134 15.43 6.97 8.74
C GLN A 134 16.66 7.33 7.92
N ILE A 135 16.78 8.60 7.53
CA ILE A 135 18.06 9.20 7.14
C ILE A 135 18.79 9.57 8.43
N THR A 136 19.98 9.03 8.66
CA THR A 136 20.69 9.10 9.95
C THR A 136 21.84 10.10 9.98
N SER A 137 22.20 10.69 8.83
CA SER A 137 23.23 11.72 8.71
C SER A 137 22.79 12.89 7.84
N GLY A 138 23.60 13.95 7.81
CA GLY A 138 23.35 15.13 6.98
C GLY A 138 22.29 16.08 7.53
N SER A 139 21.99 17.12 6.76
CA SER A 139 20.99 18.14 7.12
C SER A 139 19.55 17.63 7.04
N ASN A 140 19.32 16.55 6.31
CA ASN A 140 17.99 15.96 6.10
C ASN A 140 17.73 14.75 7.01
N ALA A 141 18.49 14.59 8.09
CA ALA A 141 18.30 13.50 9.05
C ALA A 141 16.88 13.53 9.65
N GLY A 142 16.19 12.40 9.64
CA GLY A 142 14.78 12.33 10.03
C GLY A 142 14.11 11.02 9.63
N PHE A 143 12.86 10.85 10.09
CA PHE A 143 12.00 9.71 9.73
C PHE A 143 11.21 10.01 8.46
N TYR A 144 11.07 8.99 7.61
CA TYR A 144 10.30 9.05 6.38
C TYR A 144 9.54 7.73 6.18
N GLY A 145 8.44 7.78 5.42
CA GLY A 145 7.63 6.61 5.08
C GLY A 145 8.39 5.62 4.19
N ALA A 146 8.19 4.33 4.43
CA ALA A 146 8.78 3.25 3.66
C ALA A 146 7.97 1.96 3.77
N GLY A 147 8.17 1.07 2.79
CA GLY A 147 7.67 -0.31 2.82
C GLY A 147 8.79 -1.31 2.54
N GLU A 148 8.65 -2.54 3.04
CA GLU A 148 9.57 -3.64 2.75
C GLU A 148 9.01 -4.49 1.60
N PHE A 149 9.85 -4.87 0.65
CA PHE A 149 9.43 -5.78 -0.42
C PHE A 149 9.31 -7.21 0.14
N GLY A 150 8.07 -7.68 0.33
CA GLY A 150 7.78 -9.01 0.90
C GLY A 150 8.25 -10.23 0.07
N TRP A 151 8.87 -10.02 -1.10
CA TRP A 151 9.51 -11.06 -1.91
C TRP A 151 11.05 -11.00 -1.87
N THR A 152 11.64 -10.03 -1.15
CA THR A 152 13.10 -10.00 -0.88
C THR A 152 13.46 -10.77 0.38
N ILE A 153 14.76 -10.89 0.71
CA ILE A 153 15.14 -11.45 2.02
C ILE A 153 14.65 -10.46 3.10
N PRO A 154 13.81 -10.87 4.07
CA PRO A 154 13.35 -9.95 5.10
C PRO A 154 14.52 -9.41 5.95
N MET A 155 14.52 -8.12 6.26
CA MET A 155 15.55 -7.45 7.08
C MET A 155 15.67 -8.10 8.45
N SER A 156 14.55 -8.53 9.04
CA SER A 156 14.50 -9.28 10.29
C SER A 156 15.26 -10.62 10.24
N THR A 157 15.33 -11.25 9.06
CA THR A 157 16.08 -12.48 8.82
C THR A 157 17.54 -12.17 8.51
N LYS A 158 17.78 -11.27 7.55
CA LYS A 158 19.13 -10.95 7.06
C LYS A 158 20.01 -10.32 8.14
N TYR A 159 19.43 -9.44 8.93
CA TYR A 159 20.11 -8.68 9.99
C TYR A 159 19.75 -9.17 11.39
N ALA A 160 19.38 -10.45 11.55
CA ALA A 160 19.00 -11.01 12.84
C ALA A 160 20.05 -10.79 13.94
N SER A 161 21.34 -10.84 13.61
CA SER A 161 22.43 -10.57 14.57
C SER A 161 22.52 -9.09 15.00
N ASN A 162 21.90 -8.19 14.23
CA ASN A 162 21.92 -6.74 14.42
C ASN A 162 20.51 -6.22 14.76
N GLY A 163 19.68 -7.05 15.40
CA GLY A 163 18.33 -6.67 15.82
C GLY A 163 17.33 -6.49 14.67
N GLY A 164 17.63 -7.03 13.49
CA GLY A 164 16.78 -6.91 12.30
C GLY A 164 16.86 -5.55 11.61
N VAL A 165 17.92 -4.78 11.86
CA VAL A 165 18.07 -3.43 11.34
C VAL A 165 19.05 -3.37 10.17
N LEU A 166 18.58 -2.91 9.03
CA LEU A 166 19.40 -2.51 7.88
C LEU A 166 20.01 -1.13 8.18
N ARG A 167 21.33 -0.98 8.03
CA ARG A 167 22.01 0.32 8.19
C ARG A 167 23.16 0.43 7.22
N GLY A 168 23.40 1.62 6.69
CA GLY A 168 24.61 1.86 5.91
C GLY A 168 24.54 3.10 5.03
N PRO A 169 25.64 3.37 4.31
CA PRO A 169 25.71 4.48 3.36
C PRO A 169 24.95 4.12 2.07
N THR A 170 24.58 5.16 1.33
CA THR A 170 23.82 5.03 0.07
C THR A 170 24.61 5.57 -1.11
N ILE A 171 24.31 5.07 -2.31
CA ILE A 171 24.81 5.60 -3.57
C ILE A 171 23.72 5.61 -4.62
N TRP A 172 23.69 6.66 -5.45
CA TRP A 172 22.70 6.79 -6.51
C TRP A 172 23.03 5.88 -7.70
N GLY A 173 22.08 5.04 -8.11
CA GLY A 173 22.22 4.07 -9.19
C GLY A 173 21.37 4.37 -10.43
N GLY A 174 20.64 5.49 -10.48
CA GLY A 174 19.78 5.84 -11.61
C GLY A 174 18.51 4.99 -11.68
N SER A 175 18.15 4.50 -12.88
CA SER A 175 16.97 3.66 -13.04
C SER A 175 17.22 2.20 -12.62
N GLY A 176 18.44 1.68 -12.80
CA GLY A 176 18.77 0.27 -12.58
C GLY A 176 18.05 -0.71 -13.51
N CYS A 177 17.50 -0.24 -14.63
CA CYS A 177 16.77 -1.08 -15.60
C CYS A 177 17.70 -1.78 -16.61
N GLU A 178 17.25 -2.90 -17.18
CA GLU A 178 18.00 -3.55 -18.28
C GLU A 178 17.90 -2.71 -19.57
N GLU A 179 16.83 -1.94 -19.69
CA GLU A 179 16.58 -0.98 -20.74
C GLU A 179 17.51 0.23 -20.63
N ASP A 180 17.83 0.82 -21.78
CA ASP A 180 18.50 2.12 -21.91
C ASP A 180 17.42 3.22 -21.82
N VAL A 181 17.07 3.60 -20.59
CA VAL A 181 15.94 4.49 -20.32
C VAL A 181 16.27 5.92 -20.73
N ASN A 182 17.53 6.31 -20.59
CA ASN A 182 18.03 7.64 -20.94
C ASN A 182 18.45 7.77 -22.42
N SER A 183 18.36 6.68 -23.20
CA SER A 183 18.71 6.61 -24.63
C SER A 183 20.16 7.02 -24.93
N ASN A 184 21.10 6.72 -24.04
CA ASN A 184 22.51 7.06 -24.19
C ASN A 184 23.34 5.98 -24.91
N GLY A 185 22.70 4.87 -25.31
CA GLY A 185 23.30 3.74 -26.00
C GLY A 185 23.78 2.62 -25.08
N THR A 186 23.57 2.74 -23.77
CA THR A 186 23.99 1.76 -22.75
C THR A 186 22.81 1.38 -21.88
N SER A 187 22.69 0.09 -21.56
CA SER A 187 21.72 -0.38 -20.57
C SER A 187 21.97 0.30 -19.22
N ASP A 188 20.95 0.89 -18.59
CA ASP A 188 21.08 1.55 -17.29
C ASP A 188 21.65 0.62 -16.21
N ARG A 189 21.40 -0.69 -16.31
CA ARG A 189 21.98 -1.72 -15.42
C ARG A 189 23.50 -1.75 -15.52
N ALA A 190 24.05 -1.58 -16.72
CA ALA A 190 25.51 -1.58 -16.92
C ALA A 190 26.17 -0.30 -16.37
N GLU A 191 25.38 0.75 -16.14
CA GLU A 191 25.83 2.02 -15.57
C GLU A 191 25.79 2.03 -14.03
N VAL A 192 25.16 1.04 -13.40
CA VAL A 192 25.09 0.91 -11.94
C VAL A 192 26.52 0.82 -11.38
N PRO A 193 26.94 1.74 -10.48
CA PRO A 193 28.28 1.70 -9.90
C PRO A 193 28.51 0.39 -9.16
N PRO A 194 29.69 -0.24 -9.23
CA PRO A 194 29.95 -1.45 -8.46
C PRO A 194 29.97 -1.12 -6.97
N ALA A 195 29.47 -2.03 -6.12
CA ALA A 195 29.44 -1.83 -4.67
C ALA A 195 30.85 -1.64 -4.06
N SER A 196 31.91 -2.06 -4.75
CA SER A 196 33.29 -1.76 -4.35
C SER A 196 33.61 -0.26 -4.32
N SER A 197 32.83 0.58 -5.03
CA SER A 197 32.95 2.04 -5.01
C SER A 197 32.38 2.70 -3.75
N LEU A 198 31.54 1.99 -3.00
CA LEU A 198 30.93 2.46 -1.76
C LEU A 198 31.68 1.87 -0.56
N SER A 199 32.20 2.73 0.32
CA SER A 199 32.77 2.32 1.61
C SER A 199 31.67 2.18 2.64
N ALA A 200 31.75 1.16 3.50
CA ALA A 200 30.81 0.93 4.61
C ALA A 200 31.61 0.51 5.86
N ASP A 201 31.16 0.94 7.03
CA ASP A 201 31.80 0.57 8.30
C ASP A 201 31.47 -0.89 8.66
N PRO A 202 32.26 -1.53 9.54
CA PRO A 202 31.96 -2.90 9.99
C PRO A 202 30.53 -3.02 10.54
N GLY A 203 29.75 -3.94 9.98
CA GLY A 203 28.36 -4.17 10.37
C GLY A 203 27.33 -3.35 9.59
N GLU A 204 27.76 -2.50 8.66
CA GLU A 204 26.90 -1.78 7.74
C GLU A 204 26.80 -2.47 6.37
N SER A 205 25.65 -2.31 5.75
CA SER A 205 25.34 -2.73 4.40
C SER A 205 25.72 -1.67 3.38
N LYS A 206 26.12 -2.10 2.18
CA LYS A 206 26.22 -1.20 1.02
C LYS A 206 24.88 -1.13 0.31
N ILE A 207 24.36 0.07 0.14
CA ILE A 207 23.00 0.29 -0.35
C ILE A 207 23.03 1.11 -1.64
N VAL A 208 22.40 0.59 -2.69
CA VAL A 208 22.14 1.36 -3.92
C VAL A 208 20.70 1.85 -3.94
N VAL A 209 20.51 3.08 -4.39
CA VAL A 209 19.20 3.72 -4.53
C VAL A 209 18.85 3.85 -6.00
N PHE A 210 17.65 3.44 -6.38
CA PHE A 210 17.10 3.59 -7.73
C PHE A 210 15.79 4.38 -7.70
N SER A 211 15.41 4.99 -8.82
CA SER A 211 14.03 5.49 -8.99
C SER A 211 13.10 4.39 -9.51
N ARG A 212 11.82 4.44 -9.14
CA ARG A 212 10.72 3.72 -9.78
C ARG A 212 10.58 4.17 -11.24
N GLY A 213 10.11 3.28 -12.12
CA GLY A 213 9.85 3.60 -13.51
C GLY A 213 9.83 2.38 -14.41
N THR A 214 10.34 2.55 -15.63
CA THR A 214 10.30 1.67 -16.82
C THR A 214 10.25 0.16 -16.59
N CYS A 215 11.05 -0.39 -15.67
CA CYS A 215 11.16 -1.82 -15.44
C CYS A 215 10.63 -2.23 -14.05
N PHE A 216 10.27 -3.50 -13.91
CA PHE A 216 9.82 -4.08 -12.64
C PHE A 216 10.81 -3.85 -11.48
N PHE A 217 10.30 -3.65 -10.26
CA PHE A 217 11.11 -3.56 -9.05
C PHE A 217 12.11 -4.71 -8.90
N SER A 218 11.70 -5.93 -9.23
CA SER A 218 12.57 -7.12 -9.22
C SER A 218 13.77 -7.03 -10.18
N LYS A 219 13.67 -6.32 -11.30
CA LYS A 219 14.80 -6.09 -12.21
C LYS A 219 15.81 -5.11 -11.61
N LYS A 220 15.32 -4.09 -10.89
CA LYS A 220 16.16 -3.11 -10.17
C LYS A 220 16.89 -3.76 -9.01
N VAL A 221 16.19 -4.59 -8.22
CA VAL A 221 16.81 -5.36 -7.13
C VAL A 221 17.88 -6.31 -7.66
N GLU A 222 17.60 -7.00 -8.77
CA GLU A 222 18.61 -7.84 -9.43
C GLU A 222 19.83 -7.01 -9.90
N SER A 223 19.62 -5.83 -10.49
CA SER A 223 20.72 -4.94 -10.91
C SER A 223 21.62 -4.56 -9.72
N GLY A 224 21.03 -4.19 -8.58
CA GLY A 224 21.80 -3.90 -7.36
C GLY A 224 22.59 -5.11 -6.85
N GLN A 225 21.95 -6.29 -6.82
CA GLN A 225 22.64 -7.53 -6.43
C GLN A 225 23.81 -7.88 -7.36
N LEU A 226 23.62 -7.75 -8.68
CA LEU A 226 24.66 -8.04 -9.68
C LEU A 226 25.85 -7.07 -9.56
N ALA A 227 25.59 -5.83 -9.16
CA ALA A 227 26.65 -4.84 -8.84
C ALA A 227 27.31 -5.09 -7.47
N GLY A 228 26.85 -6.07 -6.69
CA GLY A 228 27.42 -6.50 -5.43
C GLY A 228 26.90 -5.76 -4.19
N TYR A 229 25.77 -5.05 -4.28
CA TYR A 229 25.17 -4.39 -3.13
C TYR A 229 24.47 -5.40 -2.22
N ASP A 230 24.49 -5.10 -0.92
CA ASP A 230 23.77 -5.88 0.07
C ASP A 230 22.28 -5.58 -0.05
N ASP A 231 21.90 -4.30 -0.15
CA ASP A 231 20.49 -3.89 -0.15
C ASP A 231 20.18 -2.86 -1.23
N VAL A 232 18.89 -2.73 -1.52
CA VAL A 232 18.37 -1.82 -2.54
C VAL A 232 17.24 -0.97 -1.95
N ILE A 233 17.31 0.34 -2.20
CA ILE A 233 16.22 1.29 -1.91
C ILE A 233 15.63 1.73 -3.25
N ILE A 234 14.31 1.76 -3.37
CA ILE A 234 13.64 2.26 -4.57
C ILE A 234 12.73 3.44 -4.20
N GLY A 235 13.07 4.64 -4.66
CA GLY A 235 12.22 5.82 -4.49
C GLY A 235 11.07 5.85 -5.49
N GLN A 236 9.93 6.42 -5.11
CA GLN A 236 8.81 6.63 -6.04
C GLN A 236 9.17 7.63 -7.16
N SER A 237 8.37 7.59 -8.24
CA SER A 237 8.43 8.51 -9.38
C SER A 237 7.59 9.77 -9.15
N HIS A 238 7.64 10.74 -10.07
CA HIS A 238 6.74 11.89 -10.05
C HIS A 238 5.28 11.43 -10.07
N GLY A 239 4.92 10.58 -11.04
CA GLY A 239 3.57 10.03 -11.17
C GLY A 239 3.14 9.23 -9.94
N GLY A 240 4.06 8.43 -9.37
CA GLY A 240 3.80 7.64 -8.16
C GLY A 240 3.54 8.46 -6.89
N THR A 241 3.83 9.77 -6.93
CA THR A 241 3.53 10.73 -5.85
C THR A 241 2.51 11.79 -6.27
N ARG A 242 1.72 11.50 -7.31
CA ARG A 242 0.73 12.41 -7.90
C ARG A 242 1.32 13.80 -8.19
N ASN A 243 2.50 13.83 -8.79
CA ASN A 243 3.24 15.07 -9.11
C ASN A 243 3.41 15.99 -7.88
N GLY A 244 3.68 15.39 -6.71
CA GLY A 244 4.02 16.09 -5.48
C GLY A 244 2.86 16.34 -4.52
N LEU A 245 1.64 15.87 -4.83
CA LEU A 245 0.53 15.91 -3.87
C LEU A 245 0.80 14.99 -2.67
N THR A 246 1.36 13.79 -2.92
CA THR A 246 1.71 12.81 -1.87
C THR A 246 3.22 12.55 -1.86
N PRO A 247 4.03 13.54 -1.44
CA PRO A 247 5.48 13.50 -1.62
C PRO A 247 6.18 12.39 -0.82
N ASN A 248 5.55 11.87 0.24
CA ASN A 248 6.05 10.71 0.99
C ASN A 248 5.36 9.40 0.63
N GLY A 249 4.36 9.43 -0.27
CA GLY A 249 3.65 8.24 -0.71
C GLY A 249 4.62 7.17 -1.18
N PHE A 250 4.44 5.93 -0.72
CA PHE A 250 5.27 4.80 -1.12
C PHE A 250 4.44 3.56 -1.42
N THR A 251 4.71 2.94 -2.56
CA THR A 251 4.10 1.67 -2.96
C THR A 251 5.18 0.66 -3.34
N CYS A 252 5.20 -0.47 -2.62
CA CYS A 252 6.09 -1.58 -2.89
C CYS A 252 5.36 -2.62 -3.74
N GLY A 253 5.73 -2.73 -5.02
CA GLY A 253 5.09 -3.69 -5.94
C GLY A 253 5.51 -5.15 -5.75
N GLY A 254 4.82 -6.05 -6.47
CA GLY A 254 5.13 -7.47 -6.50
C GLY A 254 6.38 -7.85 -7.31
N GLN A 255 6.80 -9.11 -7.17
CA GLN A 255 7.88 -9.69 -7.99
C GLN A 255 7.38 -9.90 -9.43
N GLY A 256 7.87 -9.08 -10.36
CA GLY A 256 7.57 -9.19 -11.80
C GLY A 256 8.57 -10.04 -12.59
N HIS A 257 9.67 -10.47 -11.96
CA HIS A 257 10.77 -11.20 -12.57
C HIS A 257 11.42 -12.18 -11.58
N SER A 258 11.77 -13.38 -12.05
CA SER A 258 12.38 -14.44 -11.26
C SER A 258 13.90 -14.45 -11.35
N PHE A 259 14.58 -14.45 -10.21
CA PHE A 259 16.04 -14.54 -10.08
C PHE A 259 16.38 -15.07 -8.68
N THR A 260 17.66 -15.40 -8.43
CA THR A 260 18.10 -15.76 -7.09
C THR A 260 18.23 -14.50 -6.25
N ILE A 261 17.35 -14.35 -5.28
CA ILE A 261 17.28 -13.20 -4.39
C ILE A 261 18.27 -13.38 -3.24
N THR A 262 19.14 -12.40 -3.05
CA THR A 262 20.13 -12.32 -1.98
C THR A 262 20.11 -10.97 -1.24
N ALA A 263 19.49 -9.94 -1.81
CA ALA A 263 19.34 -8.63 -1.20
C ALA A 263 18.05 -8.54 -0.37
N SER A 264 18.06 -7.63 0.60
CA SER A 264 16.84 -7.04 1.15
C SER A 264 16.55 -5.76 0.37
N ALA A 265 15.28 -5.38 0.24
CA ALA A 265 14.93 -4.12 -0.39
C ALA A 265 13.73 -3.44 0.27
N ILE A 266 13.75 -2.11 0.20
CA ILE A 266 12.64 -1.24 0.64
C ILE A 266 12.25 -0.26 -0.46
N CYS A 267 11.00 0.22 -0.43
CA CYS A 267 10.56 1.38 -1.20
C CYS A 267 10.38 2.59 -0.29
N ILE A 268 10.64 3.79 -0.81
CA ILE A 268 10.48 5.06 -0.09
C ILE A 268 9.75 6.09 -0.97
N GLY A 269 9.21 7.14 -0.35
CA GLY A 269 8.64 8.26 -1.10
C GLY A 269 9.66 9.04 -1.92
N HIS A 270 9.19 9.71 -2.97
CA HIS A 270 10.03 10.48 -3.90
C HIS A 270 10.82 11.58 -3.16
N ARG A 271 10.18 12.29 -2.22
CA ARG A 271 10.86 13.30 -1.39
C ARG A 271 12.08 12.74 -0.65
N ALA A 272 11.91 11.59 0.00
CA ALA A 272 12.99 10.98 0.77
C ALA A 272 14.17 10.57 -0.13
N MET A 273 13.89 10.15 -1.37
CA MET A 273 14.91 9.83 -2.36
C MET A 273 15.78 11.05 -2.70
N HIS A 274 15.21 12.23 -2.95
CA HIS A 274 16.00 13.46 -3.19
C HIS A 274 16.81 13.87 -1.95
N LEU A 275 16.16 13.84 -0.79
CA LEU A 275 16.78 14.28 0.47
C LEU A 275 17.97 13.41 0.88
N LEU A 276 18.00 12.12 0.50
CA LEU A 276 19.16 11.24 0.66
C LEU A 276 20.41 11.78 -0.02
N PHE A 277 20.28 12.53 -1.11
CA PHE A 277 21.39 13.06 -1.88
C PHE A 277 21.57 14.57 -1.74
N ASN A 278 20.93 15.18 -0.73
CA ASN A 278 20.90 16.63 -0.53
C ASN A 278 20.41 17.40 -1.76
N ASP A 279 19.53 16.77 -2.53
CA ASP A 279 18.91 17.35 -3.71
C ASP A 279 17.54 17.93 -3.38
N THR A 280 17.12 18.97 -4.11
CA THR A 280 15.81 19.61 -3.89
C THR A 280 14.74 18.82 -4.63
N PRO A 281 13.70 18.29 -3.95
CA PRO A 281 12.67 17.50 -4.62
C PRO A 281 12.01 18.23 -5.79
N GLY A 282 12.12 17.65 -6.99
CA GLY A 282 11.32 17.99 -8.15
C GLY A 282 10.08 17.09 -8.22
N TYR A 283 9.08 17.50 -9.02
CA TYR A 283 7.86 16.70 -9.25
C TYR A 283 7.32 16.86 -10.66
N THR A 284 8.13 17.43 -11.56
CA THR A 284 7.71 17.84 -12.90
C THR A 284 8.81 17.56 -13.90
N GLY A 285 8.43 17.28 -15.15
CA GLY A 285 9.38 16.98 -16.21
C GLY A 285 9.64 15.48 -16.35
N ALA A 286 10.68 15.15 -17.12
CA ALA A 286 11.06 13.76 -17.34
C ALA A 286 11.56 13.11 -16.05
N GLU A 287 11.19 11.86 -15.82
CA GLU A 287 11.71 11.05 -14.72
C GLU A 287 13.25 11.03 -14.75
N LEU A 288 13.88 11.06 -13.57
CA LEU A 288 15.34 11.08 -13.36
C LEU A 288 16.07 12.37 -13.79
N ALA A 289 15.43 13.29 -14.50
CA ALA A 289 16.08 14.50 -14.99
C ALA A 289 16.47 15.48 -13.87
N ASP A 290 15.78 15.39 -12.74
CA ASP A 290 15.99 16.16 -11.52
C ASP A 290 16.81 15.40 -10.46
N MET A 291 17.30 14.21 -10.79
CA MET A 291 18.17 13.44 -9.89
C MET A 291 19.65 13.74 -10.13
N PRO A 292 20.51 13.57 -9.11
CA PRO A 292 21.94 13.76 -9.24
C PRO A 292 22.58 12.75 -10.22
N ALA A 293 23.84 12.99 -10.59
CA ALA A 293 24.58 12.08 -11.44
C ALA A 293 24.74 10.69 -10.78
N ILE A 294 24.69 9.62 -11.60
CA ILE A 294 24.94 8.25 -11.14
C ILE A 294 26.29 8.16 -10.43
N GLY A 295 26.33 7.45 -9.29
CA GLY A 295 27.52 7.35 -8.44
C GLY A 295 27.61 8.44 -7.35
N THR A 296 26.67 9.39 -7.31
CA THR A 296 26.59 10.37 -6.22
C THR A 296 26.37 9.63 -4.89
N LEU A 297 27.23 9.92 -3.91
CA LEU A 297 27.11 9.38 -2.56
C LEU A 297 25.97 10.09 -1.82
N GLY A 298 25.13 9.30 -1.17
CA GLY A 298 24.06 9.79 -0.32
C GLY A 298 24.37 9.66 1.16
N GLU A 299 23.43 10.14 1.96
CA GLU A 299 23.46 10.06 3.41
C GLU A 299 23.32 8.61 3.90
N ARG A 300 23.74 8.40 5.16
CA ARG A 300 23.57 7.13 5.85
C ARG A 300 22.10 6.91 6.20
N THR A 301 21.69 5.65 6.22
CA THR A 301 20.30 5.26 6.50
C THR A 301 20.20 4.18 7.56
N SER A 302 18.99 4.03 8.10
CA SER A 302 18.58 2.93 8.96
C SER A 302 17.15 2.55 8.62
N ALA A 303 16.86 1.25 8.58
CA ALA A 303 15.50 0.73 8.44
C ALA A 303 15.27 -0.50 9.33
N ASP A 304 14.13 -0.53 10.00
CA ASP A 304 13.64 -1.68 10.76
C ASP A 304 12.15 -1.89 10.49
N THR A 305 11.61 -3.05 10.87
CA THR A 305 10.18 -3.33 10.73
C THR A 305 9.55 -3.73 12.04
N THR A 306 8.31 -3.27 12.24
CA THR A 306 7.48 -3.59 13.41
C THR A 306 6.20 -4.22 12.94
N PHE A 307 5.76 -5.31 13.58
CA PHE A 307 4.48 -5.93 13.26
C PHE A 307 3.31 -5.01 13.64
N ASP A 308 2.40 -4.82 12.70
CA ASP A 308 1.25 -3.93 12.82
C ASP A 308 -0.04 -4.52 12.23
N GLY A 309 -0.11 -5.85 12.16
CA GLY A 309 -1.32 -6.57 11.77
C GLY A 309 -1.51 -6.68 10.26
N TRP A 310 -2.60 -7.29 9.80
CA TRP A 310 -2.91 -7.52 8.38
C TRP A 310 -4.10 -6.67 7.91
N GLY A 311 -4.18 -5.43 8.38
CA GLY A 311 -5.34 -4.56 8.14
C GLY A 311 -6.54 -4.86 9.06
N THR A 312 -7.48 -3.92 9.09
CA THR A 312 -8.68 -3.98 9.92
C THR A 312 -9.96 -3.71 9.13
N ILE A 313 -11.09 -3.93 9.80
CA ILE A 313 -12.43 -3.66 9.28
C ILE A 313 -12.99 -2.48 10.06
N HIS A 314 -13.51 -1.49 9.35
CA HIS A 314 -14.04 -0.26 9.90
C HIS A 314 -15.56 -0.24 9.83
N LEU A 315 -16.20 0.16 10.92
CA LEU A 315 -17.62 0.47 10.95
C LEU A 315 -17.78 1.99 10.99
N LEU A 316 -18.23 2.58 9.89
CA LEU A 316 -18.45 4.02 9.79
C LEU A 316 -19.93 4.37 9.92
N ASP A 317 -20.24 5.54 10.46
CA ASP A 317 -21.59 6.10 10.37
C ASP A 317 -21.90 6.45 8.90
N GLY A 318 -23.00 5.93 8.36
CA GLY A 318 -23.34 6.09 6.95
C GLY A 318 -23.73 7.51 6.53
N ARG A 319 -23.83 8.46 7.47
CA ARG A 319 -24.14 9.88 7.19
C ARG A 319 -22.93 10.78 7.40
N THR A 320 -22.13 10.52 8.42
CA THR A 320 -21.00 11.39 8.80
C THR A 320 -19.64 10.81 8.44
N LEU A 321 -19.58 9.53 8.03
CA LEU A 321 -18.35 8.78 7.76
C LEU A 321 -17.38 8.69 8.96
N GLN A 322 -17.80 9.17 10.13
CA GLN A 322 -17.04 9.02 11.37
C GLN A 322 -16.98 7.54 11.75
N GLU A 323 -15.79 7.06 12.09
CA GLU A 323 -15.63 5.71 12.63
C GLU A 323 -16.39 5.55 13.94
N VAL A 324 -17.19 4.49 14.01
CA VAL A 324 -17.99 4.07 15.16
C VAL A 324 -17.27 2.98 15.94
N ASP A 325 -16.67 2.03 15.22
CA ASP A 325 -15.97 0.87 15.77
C ASP A 325 -15.00 0.31 14.73
N ASN A 326 -14.04 -0.51 15.17
CA ASN A 326 -13.16 -1.26 14.29
C ASN A 326 -12.97 -2.69 14.78
N TYR A 327 -12.66 -3.61 13.87
CA TYR A 327 -12.51 -5.02 14.18
C TYR A 327 -11.43 -5.65 13.32
N SER A 328 -10.67 -6.57 13.91
CA SER A 328 -9.84 -7.50 13.16
C SER A 328 -9.98 -8.89 13.78
N ILE A 329 -9.79 -9.93 12.96
CA ILE A 329 -9.79 -11.29 13.47
C ILE A 329 -8.54 -11.53 14.34
N PRO A 330 -8.59 -12.39 15.36
CA PRO A 330 -7.48 -12.58 16.29
C PRO A 330 -6.14 -12.90 15.60
N GLU A 331 -6.18 -13.72 14.55
CA GLU A 331 -5.00 -14.13 13.81
C GLU A 331 -4.38 -12.97 12.99
N ALA A 332 -5.17 -11.99 12.57
CA ALA A 332 -4.68 -10.86 11.79
C ALA A 332 -3.90 -9.86 12.65
N ILE A 333 -4.00 -9.92 13.98
CA ILE A 333 -3.31 -9.02 14.92
C ILE A 333 -2.33 -9.76 15.85
N ASP A 334 -2.07 -11.05 15.58
CA ASP A 334 -1.11 -11.85 16.35
C ASP A 334 0.21 -12.00 15.57
N PRO A 335 1.35 -11.51 16.10
CA PRO A 335 2.66 -11.64 15.48
C PRO A 335 3.07 -13.07 15.13
N ALA A 336 2.52 -14.09 15.80
CA ALA A 336 2.75 -15.50 15.47
C ALA A 336 2.25 -15.88 14.07
N PHE A 337 1.34 -15.07 13.50
CA PHE A 337 0.74 -15.22 12.19
C PHE A 337 1.27 -14.19 11.17
N ALA A 338 2.36 -13.49 11.49
CA ALA A 338 3.04 -12.57 10.57
C ALA A 338 3.70 -13.29 9.37
N SER A 339 3.89 -14.61 9.44
CA SER A 339 4.45 -15.42 8.36
C SER A 339 4.02 -16.88 8.47
N GLY A 340 4.11 -17.64 7.37
CA GLY A 340 3.96 -19.09 7.34
C GLY A 340 2.53 -19.62 7.46
N PHE A 341 1.78 -19.17 8.46
CA PHE A 341 0.32 -19.27 8.46
C PHE A 341 -0.21 -18.25 7.44
N GLY A 342 -1.13 -18.64 6.57
CA GLY A 342 -1.47 -17.82 5.39
C GLY A 342 -1.85 -16.38 5.74
N THR A 343 -1.51 -15.43 4.87
CA THR A 343 -1.99 -14.04 4.91
C THR A 343 -3.51 -13.99 5.08
N MET A 344 -3.99 -13.10 5.96
CA MET A 344 -5.41 -12.98 6.34
C MET A 344 -5.90 -11.54 6.19
N SER A 345 -5.39 -10.81 5.20
CA SER A 345 -5.93 -9.49 4.90
C SER A 345 -7.39 -9.61 4.55
N VAL A 346 -8.22 -8.73 5.10
CA VAL A 346 -9.56 -8.53 4.57
C VAL A 346 -9.43 -7.97 3.15
N HIS A 347 -10.27 -8.43 2.24
CA HIS A 347 -10.29 -8.01 0.83
C HIS A 347 -11.63 -7.33 0.57
N GLU A 348 -12.65 -8.12 0.27
CA GLU A 348 -14.00 -7.62 -0.03
C GLU A 348 -14.93 -7.68 1.18
N VAL A 349 -15.83 -6.69 1.28
CA VAL A 349 -17.09 -6.82 2.01
C VAL A 349 -18.29 -6.79 1.05
N ALA A 350 -19.26 -7.66 1.33
CA ALA A 350 -20.58 -7.61 0.74
C ALA A 350 -21.65 -7.45 1.84
N MET A 351 -22.59 -6.52 1.68
CA MET A 351 -23.68 -6.31 2.62
C MET A 351 -24.95 -7.04 2.18
N ASP A 352 -25.64 -7.65 3.14
CA ASP A 352 -26.93 -8.28 2.90
C ASP A 352 -27.96 -7.22 2.45
N LYS A 353 -28.78 -7.59 1.45
CA LYS A 353 -29.76 -6.69 0.85
C LYS A 353 -31.03 -6.52 1.68
N ALA A 354 -31.23 -7.32 2.74
CA ALA A 354 -32.42 -7.29 3.59
C ALA A 354 -32.11 -7.14 5.08
N GLU A 355 -30.87 -7.41 5.50
CA GLU A 355 -30.46 -7.37 6.91
C GLU A 355 -29.18 -6.53 7.09
N ASN A 356 -28.92 -6.05 8.30
CA ASN A 356 -27.63 -5.43 8.62
C ASN A 356 -26.62 -6.53 8.95
N LEU A 357 -26.21 -7.27 7.92
CA LEU A 357 -25.25 -8.37 7.97
C LEU A 357 -24.20 -8.16 6.87
N GLY A 358 -22.92 -8.17 7.24
CA GLY A 358 -21.81 -8.13 6.30
C GLY A 358 -21.18 -9.51 6.10
N TYR A 359 -20.74 -9.79 4.88
CA TYR A 359 -19.98 -10.98 4.49
C TYR A 359 -18.60 -10.52 4.07
N LEU A 360 -17.58 -10.99 4.79
CA LEU A 360 -16.19 -10.58 4.57
C LEU A 360 -15.43 -11.71 3.89
N SER A 361 -14.59 -11.35 2.93
CA SER A 361 -13.60 -12.26 2.36
C SER A 361 -12.21 -11.89 2.87
N LEU A 362 -11.42 -12.91 3.16
CA LEU A 362 -10.02 -12.76 3.54
C LEU A 362 -9.15 -13.47 2.51
N VAL A 363 -8.11 -12.80 2.03
CA VAL A 363 -7.28 -13.30 0.94
C VAL A 363 -5.92 -13.77 1.42
N ARG A 364 -5.44 -14.83 0.76
CA ARG A 364 -4.14 -15.44 0.99
C ARG A 364 -3.25 -15.23 -0.22
N ARG A 365 -2.07 -14.63 -0.01
CA ARG A 365 -0.99 -14.71 -0.99
C ARG A 365 -0.38 -16.12 -0.98
N ARG A 366 -0.37 -16.82 -2.13
CA ARG A 366 0.37 -18.09 -2.24
C ARG A 366 1.87 -17.80 -2.12
N PRO A 367 2.66 -18.61 -1.40
CA PRO A 367 4.11 -18.52 -1.48
C PRO A 367 4.53 -18.75 -2.93
N GLN A 368 5.18 -17.79 -3.58
CA GLN A 368 5.88 -18.06 -4.83
C GLN A 368 7.07 -18.97 -4.47
N GLY A 369 7.02 -20.24 -4.91
CA GLY A 369 8.15 -21.17 -4.72
C GLY A 369 7.86 -22.61 -4.29
N GLY A 370 6.61 -23.09 -4.29
CA GLY A 370 6.31 -24.48 -3.93
C GLY A 370 5.24 -25.12 -4.79
N ALA A 371 5.65 -25.92 -5.78
CA ALA A 371 4.74 -26.88 -6.40
C ALA A 371 4.36 -27.95 -5.36
N VAL A 372 3.25 -27.75 -4.64
CA VAL A 372 2.67 -28.81 -3.82
C VAL A 372 1.99 -29.80 -4.77
N ARG A 373 2.73 -30.84 -5.18
CA ARG A 373 2.12 -32.06 -5.71
C ARG A 373 1.31 -32.67 -4.57
N LEU A 374 0.00 -32.51 -4.61
CA LEU A 374 -0.91 -33.33 -3.80
C LEU A 374 -0.75 -34.79 -4.27
N ARG A 375 0.09 -35.56 -3.58
CA ARG A 375 -0.01 -37.02 -3.63
C ARG A 375 -1.23 -37.39 -2.80
N GLY A 376 -2.30 -37.79 -3.47
CA GLY A 376 -3.46 -38.38 -2.80
C GLY A 376 -3.03 -39.57 -1.97
N HIS A 377 -3.27 -39.50 -0.65
CA HIS A 377 -3.34 -40.68 0.19
C HIS A 377 -4.81 -41.06 0.34
N PRO A 378 -5.20 -42.29 -0.03
CA PRO A 378 -6.59 -42.71 0.03
C PRO A 378 -6.92 -43.10 1.47
N GLY A 379 -7.70 -42.27 2.15
CA GLY A 379 -8.38 -42.67 3.38
C GLY A 379 -8.36 -41.64 4.49
N SER A 380 -9.30 -40.71 4.48
CA SER A 380 -9.81 -40.10 5.71
C SER A 380 -11.26 -39.67 5.51
N ARG A 381 -12.15 -40.32 6.27
CA ARG A 381 -13.60 -40.08 6.31
C ARG A 381 -13.91 -38.68 6.85
N ALA A 382 -15.00 -38.11 6.35
CA ALA A 382 -15.59 -36.86 6.78
C ALA A 382 -16.00 -36.87 8.27
N LEU A 383 -15.67 -35.79 8.99
CA LEU A 383 -16.25 -35.47 10.29
C LEU A 383 -16.60 -33.98 10.38
N HIS A 384 -17.90 -33.75 10.62
CA HIS A 384 -18.64 -32.57 11.12
C HIS A 384 -18.83 -31.29 10.26
N PRO A 385 -20.06 -30.72 10.24
CA PRO A 385 -20.40 -29.49 9.53
C PRO A 385 -20.08 -28.22 10.37
N PRO A 386 -20.00 -27.03 9.74
CA PRO A 386 -19.64 -25.78 10.40
C PRO A 386 -20.74 -25.25 11.34
N GLU A 387 -20.34 -24.76 12.52
CA GLU A 387 -21.19 -24.05 13.46
C GLU A 387 -21.59 -22.67 12.92
N ARG A 388 -22.90 -22.37 12.93
CA ARG A 388 -23.44 -21.01 12.76
C ARG A 388 -23.48 -20.32 14.12
N LYS A 389 -22.69 -19.26 14.34
CA LYS A 389 -22.87 -18.37 15.49
C LYS A 389 -23.84 -17.24 15.12
N ARG A 390 -25.02 -17.22 15.76
CA ARG A 390 -25.95 -16.07 15.76
C ARG A 390 -25.61 -15.19 16.96
N PHE A 391 -25.39 -13.89 16.73
CA PHE A 391 -25.33 -12.90 17.80
C PHE A 391 -26.75 -12.51 18.24
N LEU A 392 -27.07 -12.74 19.51
CA LEU A 392 -28.25 -12.17 20.18
C LEU A 392 -27.72 -11.24 21.28
N GLY A 393 -27.91 -9.93 21.11
CA GLY A 393 -27.56 -8.93 22.10
C GLY A 393 -28.39 -9.13 23.39
N ARG A 394 -27.70 -9.31 24.52
CA ARG A 394 -28.34 -9.31 25.84
C ARG A 394 -28.57 -7.87 26.30
N ARG A 395 -29.83 -7.48 26.46
CA ARG A 395 -30.23 -6.34 27.28
C ARG A 395 -29.99 -6.68 28.76
N SER A 396 -29.21 -5.85 29.45
CA SER A 396 -29.20 -5.81 30.92
C SER A 396 -30.37 -4.94 31.40
N THR A 397 -31.14 -5.46 32.34
CA THR A 397 -31.99 -4.66 33.23
C THR A 397 -31.59 -4.95 34.68
N PRO A 398 -31.71 -3.97 35.59
CA PRO A 398 -31.15 -4.07 36.92
C PRO A 398 -32.13 -4.74 37.88
N THR A 399 -31.62 -5.50 38.84
CA THR A 399 -32.39 -5.92 40.01
C THR A 399 -31.74 -5.41 41.28
N ALA A 400 -32.59 -4.75 42.06
CA ALA A 400 -32.41 -4.34 43.43
C ALA A 400 -32.09 -5.51 44.38
N GLY A 401 -31.41 -5.17 45.47
CA GLY A 401 -31.02 -6.03 46.58
C GLY A 401 -29.90 -5.38 47.37
#